data_AF-A0A847EQK1-F1
#
_entry.id   AF-A0A847EQK1-F1
#
_cell.length_a   1.000
_cell.length_b   1.000
_cell.length_c   1.000
_cell.angle_alpha   90.00
_cell.angle_beta   90.00
_cell.angle_gamma   90.00
#
_symmetry.space_group_name_H-M   'P 1'
#
loop_
_entity.id
_entity.type
_entity.pdbx_description
1 polymer ?
#
loop_
_entity_poly.entity_id
_entity_poly.type
_entity_poly.pdbx_seq_one_letter_code
_entity_poly.pdbx_strand_id
1 'polypeptide(L)'
;MRLGSSRRRHRAARPLSLVLALFLMGALYAALSPATQVAADTGMSAQVAEGKALFQVTCSSCHGLNGEGTTQGPSLVGVGAAAVEFQMATNRMPMAKPGAQAPRKVVQYTAEEINNIARYVHTLGPGPDIPNSSAYDYSALTDEDIAKGGELFRTNCSACHQAAANGGALPNGKYAPA
;
A
#
# COMPACT_ATOMS: atom_id res chain seq x y z
N MET A 1 -55.89 -55.44 -23.93
CA MET A 1 -55.06 -54.92 -25.04
C MET A 1 -55.13 -53.39 -25.01
N ARG A 2 -54.00 -52.76 -24.65
CA ARG A 2 -53.59 -51.33 -24.77
C ARG A 2 -54.67 -50.22 -24.72
N LEU A 3 -54.71 -49.54 -23.58
CA LEU A 3 -55.38 -48.24 -23.38
C LEU A 3 -54.77 -47.17 -24.30
N GLY A 4 -55.61 -46.61 -25.17
CA GLY A 4 -55.28 -45.53 -26.08
C GLY A 4 -55.09 -44.19 -25.37
N SER A 5 -53.84 -43.74 -25.34
CA SER A 5 -53.33 -42.36 -25.30
C SER A 5 -54.39 -41.25 -25.47
N SER A 6 -55.06 -40.87 -24.38
CA SER A 6 -55.90 -39.66 -24.27
C SER A 6 -55.28 -38.64 -23.31
N ARG A 7 -54.01 -38.28 -23.53
CA ARG A 7 -53.43 -37.09 -22.88
C ARG A 7 -53.21 -36.01 -23.93
N ARG A 8 -54.26 -35.19 -24.07
CA ARG A 8 -54.30 -33.93 -24.80
C ARG A 8 -52.95 -33.22 -24.71
N ARG A 9 -52.36 -32.90 -25.86
CA ARG A 9 -51.19 -32.02 -25.98
C ARG A 9 -51.57 -30.63 -25.45
N HIS A 10 -51.41 -30.42 -24.14
CA HIS A 10 -51.64 -29.12 -23.52
C HIS A 10 -50.61 -28.13 -24.06
N ARG A 11 -51.06 -27.02 -24.67
CA ARG A 11 -50.20 -25.97 -25.26
C ARG A 11 -49.18 -25.42 -24.25
N ALA A 12 -49.49 -25.47 -22.96
CA ALA A 12 -48.62 -25.06 -21.85
C ALA A 12 -47.57 -26.10 -21.42
N ALA A 13 -47.65 -27.36 -21.88
CA ALA A 13 -46.72 -28.41 -21.47
C ALA A 13 -45.28 -28.14 -21.96
N ARG A 14 -45.13 -27.56 -23.15
CA ARG A 14 -43.83 -27.23 -23.73
C ARG A 14 -43.07 -26.13 -22.96
N PRO A 15 -43.65 -24.95 -22.68
CA PRO A 15 -42.94 -23.94 -21.90
C PRO A 15 -42.69 -24.40 -20.45
N LEU A 16 -43.61 -25.15 -19.85
CA LEU A 16 -43.44 -25.65 -18.48
C LEU A 16 -42.29 -26.67 -18.39
N SER A 17 -42.16 -27.57 -19.36
CA SER A 17 -41.02 -28.50 -19.43
C SER A 17 -39.69 -27.78 -19.61
N LEU A 18 -39.64 -26.68 -20.37
CA LEU A 18 -38.42 -25.87 -20.54
C LEU A 18 -38.03 -25.15 -19.23
N VAL A 19 -38.99 -24.52 -18.55
CA VAL A 19 -38.73 -23.87 -17.25
C VAL A 19 -38.25 -24.88 -16.22
N LEU A 20 -38.90 -26.05 -16.15
CA LEU A 20 -38.50 -27.11 -15.23
C LEU A 20 -37.08 -27.63 -15.55
N ALA A 21 -36.75 -27.80 -16.83
CA ALA A 21 -35.42 -28.23 -17.25
C ALA A 21 -34.34 -27.19 -16.88
N LEU A 22 -34.60 -25.90 -17.08
CA LEU A 22 -33.69 -24.82 -16.70
C LEU A 22 -33.49 -24.76 -15.18
N PHE A 23 -34.57 -24.91 -14.41
CA PHE A 23 -34.49 -24.91 -12.94
C PHE A 23 -33.70 -26.11 -12.42
N LEU A 24 -33.94 -27.30 -12.96
CA LEU A 24 -33.20 -28.50 -12.59
C LEU A 24 -31.72 -28.40 -12.97
N MET A 25 -31.40 -27.82 -14.13
CA MET A 25 -30.01 -27.60 -14.54
C MET A 25 -29.30 -26.59 -13.63
N GLY A 26 -29.98 -25.50 -13.24
CA GLY A 26 -29.44 -24.52 -12.29
C GLY A 26 -29.25 -25.10 -10.88
N ALA A 27 -30.19 -25.92 -10.40
CA ALA A 27 -30.08 -26.59 -9.11
C ALA A 27 -28.96 -27.64 -9.10
N LEU A 28 -28.82 -28.44 -10.16
CA LEU A 28 -27.69 -29.36 -10.31
C LEU A 28 -26.36 -28.60 -10.32
N TYR A 29 -26.28 -27.51 -11.10
CA TYR A 29 -25.06 -26.71 -11.17
C TYR A 29 -24.69 -26.13 -9.80
N ALA A 30 -25.64 -25.60 -9.03
CA ALA A 30 -25.38 -25.08 -7.70
C ALA A 30 -24.95 -26.16 -6.69
N ALA A 31 -25.49 -27.38 -6.80
CA ALA A 31 -25.16 -28.49 -5.90
C ALA A 31 -23.82 -29.17 -6.25
N LEU A 32 -23.45 -29.19 -7.53
CA LEU A 32 -22.26 -29.86 -8.05
C LEU A 32 -21.10 -28.90 -8.31
N SER A 33 -21.34 -27.59 -8.32
CA SER A 33 -20.28 -26.60 -8.49
C SER A 33 -19.30 -26.72 -7.33
N PRO A 34 -18.01 -26.95 -7.58
CA PRO A 34 -17.02 -26.89 -6.52
C PRO A 34 -17.14 -25.50 -5.87
N ALA A 35 -17.17 -25.47 -4.54
CA ALA A 35 -16.99 -24.23 -3.80
C ALA A 35 -15.55 -23.77 -4.08
N THR A 36 -15.36 -23.01 -5.16
CA THR A 36 -14.14 -22.25 -5.36
C THR A 36 -14.07 -21.27 -4.20
N GLN A 37 -13.33 -21.66 -3.16
CA GLN A 37 -12.68 -20.72 -2.28
C GLN A 37 -11.82 -19.87 -3.22
N VAL A 38 -12.35 -18.71 -3.59
CA VAL A 38 -11.54 -17.68 -4.25
C VAL A 38 -10.57 -17.20 -3.18
N ALA A 39 -9.49 -17.94 -2.97
CA ALA A 39 -8.26 -17.33 -2.56
C ALA A 39 -7.96 -16.33 -3.68
N ALA A 40 -8.13 -15.06 -3.37
CA ALA A 40 -7.78 -13.97 -4.27
C ALA A 40 -6.27 -14.00 -4.48
N ASP A 41 -5.80 -14.89 -5.35
CA ASP A 41 -4.47 -14.81 -5.92
C ASP A 41 -4.58 -14.02 -7.23
N THR A 42 -4.60 -12.70 -7.08
CA THR A 42 -4.31 -11.78 -8.19
C THR A 42 -3.02 -11.04 -7.89
N GLY A 43 -1.92 -11.73 -7.58
CA GLY A 43 -0.54 -11.21 -7.63
C GLY A 43 -0.17 -9.98 -6.75
N MET A 44 -1.13 -9.35 -6.08
CA MET A 44 -0.97 -8.23 -5.15
C MET A 44 -1.70 -8.61 -3.87
N SER A 45 -0.99 -8.56 -2.74
CA SER A 45 -1.61 -8.82 -1.45
C SER A 45 -2.69 -7.77 -1.14
N ALA A 46 -3.65 -8.11 -0.28
CA ALA A 46 -4.71 -7.19 0.14
C ALA A 46 -4.14 -5.85 0.65
N GLN A 47 -3.00 -5.88 1.33
CA GLN A 47 -2.28 -4.70 1.82
C GLN A 47 -1.77 -3.80 0.69
N VAL A 48 -1.27 -4.38 -0.40
CA VAL A 48 -0.80 -3.60 -1.57
C VAL A 48 -2.00 -2.98 -2.29
N ALA A 49 -3.11 -3.70 -2.40
CA ALA A 49 -4.34 -3.17 -2.99
C ALA A 49 -4.93 -2.00 -2.17
N GLU A 50 -4.96 -2.13 -0.85
CA GLU A 50 -5.39 -1.05 0.06
C GLU A 50 -4.44 0.16 -0.02
N GLY A 51 -3.13 -0.08 0.00
CA GLY A 51 -2.12 0.96 -0.18
C GLY A 51 -2.26 1.71 -1.49
N LYS A 52 -2.57 1.00 -2.58
CA LYS A 52 -2.85 1.59 -3.89
C LYS A 52 -4.10 2.47 -3.86
N ALA A 53 -5.18 2.02 -3.21
CA ALA A 53 -6.40 2.80 -3.10
C ALA A 53 -6.16 4.12 -2.34
N LEU A 54 -5.48 4.07 -1.19
CA LEU A 54 -5.09 5.26 -0.43
C LEU A 54 -4.18 6.19 -1.25
N PHE A 55 -3.18 5.62 -1.93
CA PHE A 55 -2.28 6.38 -2.79
C PHE A 55 -3.02 7.14 -3.90
N GLN A 56 -3.98 6.48 -4.55
CA GLN A 56 -4.74 7.08 -5.64
C GLN A 56 -5.59 8.27 -5.17
N VAL A 57 -6.13 8.21 -3.95
CA VAL A 57 -6.94 9.31 -3.38
C VAL A 57 -6.08 10.51 -2.96
N THR A 58 -4.92 10.26 -2.35
CA THR A 58 -4.16 11.33 -1.68
C THR A 58 -2.91 11.76 -2.44
N CYS A 59 -2.17 10.83 -3.04
CA CYS A 59 -0.81 11.07 -3.52
C CYS A 59 -0.75 11.32 -5.04
N SER A 60 -1.69 10.74 -5.79
CA SER A 60 -1.64 10.68 -7.25
C SER A 60 -1.68 12.03 -7.96
N SER A 61 -2.33 13.03 -7.36
CA SER A 61 -2.43 14.38 -7.92
C SER A 61 -1.06 15.06 -8.08
N CYS A 62 -0.10 14.71 -7.23
CA CYS A 62 1.28 15.20 -7.31
C CYS A 62 2.23 14.16 -7.90
N HIS A 63 2.05 12.88 -7.60
CA HIS A 63 3.00 11.82 -7.96
C HIS A 63 2.58 10.95 -9.15
N GLY A 64 1.46 11.24 -9.81
CA GLY A 64 0.93 10.44 -10.92
C GLY A 64 0.10 9.26 -10.43
N LEU A 65 -0.76 8.70 -11.29
CA LEU A 65 -1.68 7.61 -10.90
C LEU A 65 -0.94 6.32 -10.52
N ASN A 66 0.27 6.13 -11.04
CA ASN A 66 1.13 4.98 -10.83
C ASN A 66 2.50 5.38 -10.25
N GLY A 67 2.65 6.57 -9.66
CA GLY A 67 3.92 7.03 -9.08
C GLY A 67 4.96 7.49 -10.10
N GLU A 68 4.58 7.67 -11.36
CA GLU A 68 5.46 8.13 -12.46
C GLU A 68 5.95 9.58 -12.30
N GLY A 69 5.35 10.34 -11.37
CA GLY A 69 5.64 11.75 -11.14
C GLY A 69 4.84 12.68 -12.06
N THR A 70 4.77 13.95 -11.68
CA THR A 70 4.16 15.03 -12.46
C THR A 70 5.02 16.28 -12.36
N THR A 71 4.56 17.41 -12.91
CA THR A 71 5.19 18.72 -12.66
C THR A 71 5.07 19.17 -11.19
N GLN A 72 4.12 18.60 -10.43
CA GLN A 72 3.84 18.98 -9.05
C GLN A 72 4.61 18.15 -8.02
N GLY A 73 5.07 16.95 -8.40
CA GLY A 73 5.76 16.03 -7.50
C GLY A 73 6.65 15.04 -8.27
N PRO A 74 7.78 14.63 -7.69
CA PRO A 74 8.71 13.72 -8.35
C PRO A 74 8.11 12.33 -8.53
N SER A 75 8.74 11.52 -9.38
CA SER A 75 8.46 10.09 -9.43
C SER A 75 8.79 9.43 -8.08
N LEU A 76 7.99 8.42 -7.73
CA LEU A 76 8.19 7.56 -6.56
C LEU A 76 8.70 6.17 -6.96
N VAL A 77 8.98 5.94 -8.25
CA VAL A 77 9.57 4.69 -8.72
C VAL A 77 10.97 4.52 -8.11
N GLY A 78 11.19 3.41 -7.40
CA GLY A 78 12.48 3.04 -6.82
C GLY A 78 12.90 3.80 -5.55
N VAL A 79 12.04 4.66 -4.98
CA VAL A 79 12.36 5.34 -3.71
C VAL A 79 12.39 4.38 -2.51
N GLY A 80 11.70 3.24 -2.63
CA GLY A 80 11.62 2.21 -1.60
C GLY A 80 10.57 2.46 -0.52
N ALA A 81 10.22 1.40 0.21
CA ALA A 81 9.24 1.44 1.29
C ALA A 81 9.75 2.28 2.47
N ALA A 82 11.04 2.18 2.80
CA ALA A 82 11.64 2.89 3.93
C ALA A 82 11.51 4.42 3.80
N ALA A 83 11.70 4.95 2.59
CA ALA A 83 11.59 6.38 2.34
C ALA A 83 10.14 6.86 2.53
N VAL A 84 9.16 6.08 2.04
CA VAL A 84 7.74 6.41 2.19
C VAL A 84 7.32 6.38 3.66
N GLU A 85 7.69 5.32 4.37
CA GLU A 85 7.42 5.18 5.80
C GLU A 85 7.97 6.39 6.56
N PHE A 86 9.26 6.72 6.39
CA PHE A 86 9.87 7.85 7.10
C PHE A 86 9.15 9.18 6.82
N GLN A 87 8.83 9.45 5.55
CA GLN A 87 8.18 10.71 5.17
C GLN A 87 6.76 10.80 5.73
N MET A 88 6.01 9.70 5.79
CA MET A 88 4.63 9.68 6.27
C MET A 88 4.52 9.55 7.79
N ALA A 89 5.37 8.73 8.43
CA ALA A 89 5.42 8.57 9.88
C ALA A 89 5.92 9.82 10.59
N THR A 90 6.67 10.69 9.88
CA THR A 90 6.99 12.04 10.36
C THR A 90 6.05 13.12 9.83
N ASN A 91 5.03 12.72 9.07
CA ASN A 91 4.07 13.54 8.35
C ASN A 91 4.69 14.75 7.63
N ARG A 92 5.86 14.54 7.02
CA ARG A 92 6.42 15.48 6.05
C ARG A 92 5.67 15.35 4.73
N MET A 93 5.34 14.11 4.36
CA MET A 93 4.40 13.78 3.31
C MET A 93 3.09 13.23 3.91
N PRO A 94 1.93 13.54 3.33
CA PRO A 94 1.73 14.41 2.16
C PRO A 94 1.99 15.89 2.46
N MET A 95 2.62 16.62 1.53
CA MET A 95 2.78 18.07 1.64
C MET A 95 1.48 18.79 1.31
N ALA A 96 1.17 19.87 2.03
CA ALA A 96 -0.03 20.68 1.76
C ALA A 96 0.17 21.62 0.55
N LYS A 97 1.40 22.08 0.33
CA LYS A 97 1.82 22.90 -0.82
C LYS A 97 3.32 22.73 -1.07
N PRO A 98 3.81 22.87 -2.31
CA PRO A 98 5.24 22.92 -2.59
C PRO A 98 5.95 24.04 -1.80
N GLY A 99 7.20 23.81 -1.45
CA GLY A 99 8.02 24.76 -0.68
C GLY A 99 9.48 24.33 -0.59
N ALA A 100 10.29 25.12 0.11
CA ALA A 100 11.73 24.85 0.25
C ALA A 100 12.01 23.47 0.88
N GLN A 101 11.23 23.08 1.90
CA GLN A 101 11.23 21.74 2.47
C GLN A 101 9.89 21.43 3.14
N ALA A 102 9.60 20.13 3.34
CA ALA A 102 8.45 19.66 4.09
C ALA A 102 8.73 19.73 5.61
N PRO A 103 8.02 20.57 6.38
CA PRO A 103 8.13 20.57 7.84
C PRO A 103 7.48 19.32 8.43
N ARG A 104 7.92 18.92 9.63
CA ARG A 104 7.24 17.88 10.41
C ARG A 104 5.85 18.37 10.82
N LYS A 105 4.86 17.48 10.80
CA LYS A 105 3.48 17.78 11.19
C LYS A 105 2.91 16.66 12.06
N VAL A 106 1.69 16.83 12.55
CA VAL A 106 0.96 15.78 13.29
C VAL A 106 0.54 14.67 12.34
N VAL A 107 0.91 13.43 12.63
CA VAL A 107 0.59 12.26 11.78
C VAL A 107 -0.91 12.08 11.60
N GLN A 108 -1.35 11.87 10.35
CA GLN A 108 -2.76 11.75 9.96
C GLN A 108 -3.17 10.35 9.55
N TYR A 109 -2.19 9.45 9.35
CA TYR A 109 -2.41 8.07 8.94
C TYR A 109 -1.96 7.15 10.07
N THR A 110 -2.65 6.02 10.21
CA THR A 110 -2.21 4.94 11.09
C THR A 110 -0.93 4.30 10.56
N ALA A 111 -0.17 3.64 11.43
CA ALA A 111 1.03 2.91 11.01
C ALA A 111 0.71 1.82 9.96
N GLU A 112 -0.47 1.20 10.03
CA GLU A 112 -0.90 0.20 9.06
C GLU A 112 -1.15 0.82 7.67
N GLU A 113 -1.88 1.93 7.61
CA GLU A 113 -2.12 2.66 6.36
C GLU A 113 -0.80 3.13 5.73
N ILE A 114 0.12 3.68 6.53
CA ILE A 114 1.45 4.10 6.07
C ILE A 114 2.21 2.90 5.47
N ASN A 115 2.22 1.76 6.17
CA ASN A 115 2.88 0.56 5.69
C ASN A 115 2.25 0.01 4.41
N ASN A 116 0.93 0.07 4.27
CA ASN A 116 0.23 -0.38 3.07
C ASN A 116 0.57 0.51 1.88
N ILE A 117 0.59 1.84 2.06
CA ILE A 117 1.05 2.79 1.03
C ILE A 117 2.52 2.55 0.67
N ALA A 118 3.39 2.36 1.66
CA ALA A 118 4.82 2.08 1.44
C ALA A 118 5.05 0.78 0.66
N ARG A 119 4.30 -0.29 0.98
CA ARG A 119 4.31 -1.55 0.22
C ARG A 119 3.87 -1.35 -1.22
N TYR A 120 2.79 -0.58 -1.45
CA TYR A 120 2.37 -0.25 -2.81
C TYR A 120 3.47 0.48 -3.58
N VAL A 121 4.06 1.53 -3.02
CA VAL A 121 5.15 2.26 -3.70
C VAL A 121 6.36 1.37 -3.98
N HIS A 122 6.68 0.43 -3.08
CA HIS A 122 7.76 -0.53 -3.31
C HIS A 122 7.48 -1.48 -4.49
N THR A 123 6.21 -1.75 -4.82
CA THR A 123 5.88 -2.51 -6.04
C THR A 123 6.19 -1.77 -7.34
N LEU A 124 6.40 -0.45 -7.29
CA LEU A 124 6.65 0.39 -8.48
C LEU A 124 8.10 0.28 -8.97
N GLY A 125 9.03 -0.18 -8.14
CA GLY A 125 10.43 -0.39 -8.52
C GLY A 125 11.32 -0.75 -7.32
N PRO A 126 12.53 -1.29 -7.57
CA PRO A 126 13.43 -1.71 -6.51
C PRO A 126 13.88 -0.51 -5.67
N GLY A 127 13.81 -0.64 -4.35
CA GLY A 127 14.29 0.37 -3.41
C GLY A 127 14.36 -0.19 -1.99
N PRO A 128 14.89 0.57 -1.01
CA PRO A 128 15.09 0.08 0.34
C PRO A 128 13.80 -0.37 1.03
N ASP A 129 13.86 -1.52 1.69
CA ASP A 129 12.80 -2.01 2.58
C ASP A 129 12.84 -1.28 3.93
N ILE A 130 11.68 -1.22 4.59
CA ILE A 130 11.60 -0.76 5.97
C ILE A 130 12.44 -1.70 6.84
N PRO A 131 13.47 -1.21 7.57
CA PRO A 131 14.28 -2.05 8.43
C PRO A 131 13.41 -2.78 9.46
N ASN A 132 13.75 -4.04 9.73
CA ASN A 132 13.11 -4.77 10.83
C ASN A 132 13.46 -4.12 12.18
N SER A 133 12.65 -4.38 13.20
CA SER A 133 12.85 -3.80 14.54
C SER A 133 14.20 -4.14 15.17
N SER A 134 14.74 -5.33 14.91
CA SER A 134 16.07 -5.71 15.43
C SER A 134 17.22 -4.89 14.83
N ALA A 135 17.02 -4.27 13.67
CA ALA A 135 18.03 -3.41 13.05
C ALA A 135 18.22 -2.06 13.77
N TYR A 136 17.30 -1.69 14.67
CA TYR A 136 17.37 -0.48 15.47
C TYR A 136 17.04 -0.74 16.95
N ASP A 137 17.34 -1.96 17.43
CA ASP A 137 17.31 -2.28 18.86
C ASP A 137 18.56 -1.72 19.55
N TYR A 138 18.34 -0.71 20.39
CA TYR A 138 19.42 -0.03 21.11
C TYR A 138 19.64 -0.58 22.53
N SER A 139 18.85 -1.57 22.97
CA SER A 139 18.84 -2.06 24.36
C SER A 139 20.13 -2.76 24.78
N ALA A 140 20.88 -3.29 23.81
CA ALA A 140 22.13 -4.01 24.03
C ALA A 140 23.39 -3.17 23.72
N LEU A 141 23.25 -1.87 23.44
CA LEU A 141 24.41 -1.03 23.13
C LEU A 141 25.29 -0.81 24.36
N THR A 142 26.59 -0.92 24.16
CA THR A 142 27.61 -0.57 25.16
C THR A 142 27.94 0.92 25.11
N ASP A 143 28.60 1.44 26.16
CA ASP A 143 29.11 2.81 26.16
C ASP A 143 30.13 3.03 25.02
N GLU A 144 30.91 2.00 24.69
CA GLU A 144 31.83 2.00 23.54
C GLU A 144 31.08 2.12 22.21
N ASP A 145 29.96 1.41 22.04
CA ASP A 145 29.13 1.51 20.83
C ASP A 145 28.52 2.91 20.68
N ILE A 146 28.05 3.49 21.79
CA ILE A 146 27.51 4.85 21.83
C ILE A 146 28.61 5.87 21.48
N ALA A 147 29.81 5.72 22.05
CA ALA A 147 30.95 6.57 21.73
C ALA A 147 31.32 6.48 20.25
N LYS A 148 31.30 5.27 19.67
CA LYS A 148 31.55 5.05 18.25
C LYS A 148 30.47 5.67 17.36
N GLY A 149 29.20 5.50 17.72
CA GLY A 149 28.08 6.15 17.04
C GLY A 149 28.21 7.68 17.04
N GLY A 150 28.63 8.26 18.17
CA GLY A 150 28.92 9.69 18.27
C GLY A 150 30.06 10.15 17.36
N GLU A 151 31.13 9.37 17.23
CA GLU A 151 32.23 9.65 16.28
C GLU A 151 31.72 9.64 14.83
N LEU A 152 30.93 8.61 14.47
CA LEU A 152 30.34 8.50 13.13
C LEU A 152 29.40 9.68 12.83
N PHE A 153 28.56 10.06 13.79
CA PHE A 153 27.66 11.21 13.64
C PHE A 153 28.44 12.52 13.46
N ARG A 154 29.46 12.77 14.30
CA ARG A 154 30.28 13.98 14.19
C ARG A 154 31.02 14.04 12.85
N THR A 155 31.47 12.91 12.33
CA THR A 155 32.19 12.84 11.06
C THR A 155 31.27 13.02 9.85
N ASN A 156 30.06 12.46 9.88
CA ASN A 156 29.20 12.36 8.68
C ASN A 156 28.00 13.30 8.67
N CYS A 157 27.52 13.73 9.85
CA CYS A 157 26.22 14.40 9.99
C CYS A 157 26.35 15.82 10.58
N SER A 158 27.34 16.06 11.45
CA SER A 158 27.42 17.30 12.24
C SER A 158 27.62 18.57 11.43
N ALA A 159 28.14 18.45 10.20
CA ALA A 159 28.28 19.58 9.27
C ALA A 159 26.92 20.26 9.00
N CYS A 160 25.82 19.51 9.05
CA CYS A 160 24.47 20.01 8.86
C CYS A 160 23.65 20.04 10.16
N HIS A 161 23.76 18.99 10.99
CA HIS A 161 22.91 18.82 12.18
C HIS A 161 23.51 19.37 13.47
N GLN A 162 24.66 20.05 13.41
CA GLN A 162 25.46 20.49 14.56
C GLN A 162 26.06 19.31 15.35
N ALA A 163 27.14 19.56 16.11
CA ALA A 163 27.85 18.50 16.85
C ALA A 163 26.98 17.77 17.89
N ALA A 164 25.96 18.45 18.43
CA ALA A 164 25.01 17.92 19.42
C ALA A 164 23.64 17.55 18.82
N ALA A 165 23.52 17.42 17.50
CA ALA A 165 22.26 17.13 16.80
C ALA A 165 21.14 18.16 17.04
N ASN A 166 21.47 19.44 17.25
CA ASN A 166 20.47 20.50 17.45
C ASN A 166 19.90 21.09 16.14
N GLY A 167 20.28 20.53 14.99
CA GLY A 167 19.90 21.06 13.68
C GLY A 167 20.69 22.32 13.31
N GLY A 168 20.31 22.95 12.19
CA GLY A 168 21.04 24.10 11.67
C GLY A 168 20.38 24.72 10.44
N ALA A 169 20.69 25.99 10.15
CA ALA A 169 20.23 26.66 8.95
C ALA A 169 20.95 26.12 7.71
N LEU A 170 20.20 25.91 6.62
CA LEU A 170 20.72 25.47 5.33
C LEU A 170 20.39 26.51 4.25
N PRO A 171 21.11 26.50 3.11
CA PRO A 171 20.82 27.40 2.00
C PRO A 171 19.37 27.27 1.48
N ASN A 172 18.90 28.31 0.80
CA ASN A 172 17.58 28.34 0.14
C ASN A 172 16.40 28.17 1.10
N GLY A 173 16.50 28.67 2.33
CA GLY A 173 15.42 28.64 3.32
C GLY A 173 15.15 27.25 3.90
N LYS A 174 16.09 26.32 3.74
CA LYS A 174 16.04 24.99 4.34
C LYS A 174 16.66 25.00 5.75
N TYR A 175 16.41 23.94 6.51
CA TYR A 175 17.04 23.71 7.80
C TYR A 175 17.19 22.20 8.05
N ALA A 176 18.31 21.83 8.67
CA ALA A 176 18.50 20.50 9.22
C ALA A 176 17.67 20.39 10.51
N PRO A 177 16.80 19.37 10.65
CA PRO A 177 16.07 19.16 11.90
C PRO A 177 17.02 18.77 13.04
N ALA A 178 16.63 19.14 14.26
CA ALA A 178 17.12 18.53 15.49
C ALA A 178 16.52 17.13 15.69
#